data_AF-A0A7G1I5B2-F1
#
_entry.id   AF-A0A7G1I5B2-F1
#
_cell.length_a   1.000
_cell.length_b   1.000
_cell.length_c   1.000
_cell.angle_alpha   90.00
_cell.angle_beta   90.00
_cell.angle_gamma   90.00
#
_symmetry.space_group_name_H-M   'P 1'
#
loop_
_entity.id
_entity.type
_entity.pdbx_description
1 polymer ?
#
loop_
_entity_poly.entity_id
_entity_poly.type
_entity_poly.pdbx_seq_one_letter_code
_entity_poly.pdbx_strand_id
1 'polypeptide(L)' 'MVNPDRGLRRLAIERGWQVLSFSRPVSLRDRIPAPSGAAIATTAAVGVSALAAGAVSYALLRRFAL' A
#
# COMPACT_ATOMS: atom_id res chain seq x y z
N MET A 1 -9.78 -6.49 26.63
CA MET A 1 -10.27 -6.10 25.29
C MET A 1 -10.21 -4.59 25.15
N VAL A 2 -9.71 -4.07 24.02
CA VAL A 2 -9.61 -2.63 23.76
C VAL A 2 -10.55 -2.26 22.62
N ASN A 3 -11.36 -1.20 22.78
CA ASN A 3 -12.33 -0.74 21.79
C ASN A 3 -13.16 -1.88 21.14
N PRO A 4 -13.77 -2.80 21.93
CA PRO A 4 -14.52 -3.91 21.38
C PRO A 4 -15.78 -3.41 20.66
N ASP A 5 -16.11 -4.04 19.54
CA ASP A 5 -17.42 -3.91 18.92
C ASP A 5 -18.52 -4.50 19.81
N ARG A 6 -19.79 -4.37 19.38
CA ARG A 6 -20.93 -4.81 20.18
C ARG A 6 -20.95 -6.31 20.47
N GLY A 7 -20.47 -7.15 19.54
CA GLY A 7 -20.40 -8.61 19.72
C GLY A 7 -19.30 -8.99 20.69
N LEU A 8 -18.11 -8.42 20.49
CA LEU A 8 -16.94 -8.64 21.33
C LEU A 8 -17.15 -8.13 22.76
N ARG A 9 -17.96 -7.08 22.93
CA ARG A 9 -18.36 -6.58 24.26
C ARG A 9 -19.23 -7.57 25.02
N ARG A 10 -20.16 -8.27 24.36
CA ARG A 10 -21.01 -9.29 25.02
C ARG A 10 -20.16 -10.45 25.53
N LEU A 11 -19.27 -10.95 24.69
CA LEU A 11 -18.31 -11.99 25.07
C LEU A 11 -17.39 -11.55 26.21
N ALA A 12 -16.95 -10.29 26.20
CA ALA A 12 -16.12 -9.76 27.27
C ALA A 12 -16.87 -9.73 28.61
N ILE A 13 -18.16 -9.38 28.63
CA ILE A 13 -18.99 -9.41 29.83
C ILE A 13 -19.19 -10.86 30.30
N GLU A 14 -19.56 -11.76 29.40
CA GLU A 14 -19.77 -13.19 29.73
C GLU A 14 -18.51 -13.85 30.31
N ARG A 15 -17.33 -13.47 29.83
CA ARG A 15 -16.04 -14.02 30.26
C ARG A 15 -15.35 -13.21 31.36
N GLY A 16 -15.98 -12.15 31.86
CA GLY A 16 -15.39 -11.26 32.87
C GLY A 16 -14.12 -10.53 32.40
N TRP A 17 -13.95 -10.34 31.09
CA TRP A 17 -12.80 -9.63 30.54
C TRP A 17 -12.95 -8.12 30.71
N GLN A 18 -11.88 -7.48 31.15
CA GLN A 18 -11.82 -6.02 31.23
C GLN A 18 -11.96 -5.38 29.85
N VAL A 19 -12.83 -4.37 29.76
CA VAL A 19 -13.03 -3.54 28.57
C VAL A 19 -12.36 -2.19 28.79
N LEU A 20 -11.39 -1.87 27.95
CA LEU A 20 -10.68 -0.59 27.95
C LEU A 20 -11.07 0.20 26.70
N SER A 21 -11.27 1.51 26.86
CA SER A 21 -11.58 2.43 25.77
C SER A 21 -10.40 3.34 25.49
N PHE A 22 -9.98 3.41 24.23
CA PHE A 22 -8.93 4.29 23.74
C PHE A 22 -9.52 5.21 22.66
N SER A 23 -9.61 6.51 22.96
CA SER A 23 -10.24 7.49 22.06
C SER A 23 -9.24 8.29 21.22
N ARG A 24 -7.93 8.17 21.48
CA ARG A 24 -6.90 8.88 20.70
C ARG A 24 -6.42 8.01 19.53
N PRO A 25 -6.92 8.22 18.29
CA PRO A 25 -6.41 7.51 17.13
C PRO A 25 -4.95 7.91 16.89
N VAL A 26 -4.09 6.93 16.63
CA VAL A 26 -2.74 7.16 16.10
C VAL A 26 -2.82 7.02 14.59
N SER A 27 -2.27 8.00 13.86
CA SER A 27 -2.19 7.93 12.40
C SER A 27 -1.44 6.66 11.98
N LEU A 28 -2.12 5.75 11.27
CA LEU A 28 -1.47 4.60 10.64
C LEU A 28 -0.59 5.04 9.47
N ARG A 29 -0.91 6.18 8.83
CA ARG A 29 -0.16 6.70 7.69
C ARG A 29 1.29 7.00 8.07
N ASP A 30 1.50 7.48 9.29
CA ASP A 30 2.84 7.79 9.83
C ASP A 30 3.65 6.51 10.11
N ARG A 31 2.97 5.36 10.18
CA ARG A 31 3.58 4.04 10.44
C ARG A 31 3.77 3.20 9.18
N ILE A 32 3.18 3.60 8.07
CA ILE A 32 3.40 2.94 6.77
C ILE A 32 4.62 3.62 6.15
N PRO A 33 5.75 2.89 5.95
CA PRO A 33 6.92 3.46 5.31
C PRO A 33 6.54 4.00 3.93
N ALA A 34 6.64 5.33 3.76
CA ALA A 34 6.50 5.91 2.45
C ALA A 34 7.72 5.51 1.60
N PRO A 35 7.53 5.13 0.32
CA PRO A 35 8.66 4.92 -0.56
C PRO A 35 9.52 6.19 -0.61
N SER A 36 10.83 6.03 -0.51
CA SER A 36 11.75 7.16 -0.56
C SER A 36 11.62 7.88 -1.92
N GLY A 37 11.93 9.18 -1.96
CA GLY A 37 11.94 9.94 -3.22
C GLY A 37 12.83 9.29 -4.28
N ALA A 38 13.93 8.66 -3.86
CA ALA A 38 14.80 7.87 -4.74
C ALA A 38 14.09 6.64 -5.32
N ALA A 39 13.34 5.88 -4.51
CA ALA A 39 12.59 4.72 -4.97
C ALA A 39 11.52 5.10 -6.01
N ILE A 40 10.86 6.24 -5.81
CA ILE A 40 9.89 6.79 -6.78
C ILE A 40 10.60 7.18 -8.08
N ALA A 41 11.72 7.92 -7.99
CA ALA A 41 12.49 8.35 -9.16
C ALA A 41 13.01 7.16 -9.97
N THR A 42 13.55 6.12 -9.31
CA THR A 42 14.01 4.91 -9.98
C THR A 42 12.87 4.19 -10.70
N THR A 43 11.71 4.03 -10.05
CA THR A 43 10.55 3.35 -10.65
C THR A 43 10.06 4.10 -11.89
N ALA A 44 9.99 5.43 -11.82
CA ALA A 44 9.62 6.27 -12.96
C ALA A 44 10.63 6.16 -14.11
N ALA A 45 11.93 6.25 -13.80
CA ALA A 45 12.99 6.15 -14.81
C ALA A 45 12.99 4.79 -15.53
N VAL A 46 12.81 3.70 -14.77
CA VAL A 46 12.71 2.35 -15.34
C VAL A 46 11.46 2.21 -16.22
N GLY A 47 10.30 2.69 -15.75
CA GLY A 47 9.06 2.65 -16.53
C GLY A 47 9.17 3.40 -17.86
N VAL A 48 9.69 4.63 -17.83
CA VAL A 48 9.86 5.46 -19.03
C VAL A 48 10.85 4.84 -20.02
N SER A 49 11.99 4.34 -19.52
CA SER A 49 13.00 3.71 -20.38
C SER A 49 12.51 2.42 -21.03
N ALA A 50 11.77 1.58 -20.29
CA ALA A 50 11.16 0.37 -20.83
C ALA A 50 10.14 0.68 -21.94
N LEU A 51 9.29 1.69 -21.74
CA LEU A 51 8.32 2.13 -22.76
C LEU A 51 9.01 2.66 -24.01
N ALA A 52 10.04 3.48 -23.84
CA ALA A 52 10.81 4.02 -24.96
C ALA A 52 11.51 2.91 -25.76
N ALA A 53 12.18 1.99 -25.08
CA ALA A 53 12.84 0.85 -25.71
C ALA A 53 11.83 -0.04 -26.46
N GLY A 54 10.69 -0.36 -25.83
CA GLY A 54 9.63 -1.15 -26.46
C GLY A 54 9.06 -0.47 -27.72
N ALA A 55 8.81 0.83 -27.67
CA ALA A 55 8.33 1.60 -28.81
C ALA A 55 9.34 1.62 -29.98
N VAL A 56 10.63 1.83 -29.68
CA VAL A 56 11.70 1.81 -30.69
C VAL A 56 11.83 0.42 -31.32
N SER A 57 11.91 -0.63 -30.50
CA SER A 57 11.99 -2.01 -31.00
C SER A 57 10.77 -2.39 -31.84
N TYR A 58 9.56 -2.03 -31.42
CA TYR A 58 8.34 -2.28 -32.17
C TYR A 58 8.33 -1.55 -33.53
N ALA A 59 8.73 -0.27 -33.54
CA ALA A 59 8.81 0.51 -34.77
C ALA A 59 9.81 -0.08 -35.77
N LEU A 60 10.98 -0.53 -35.29
CA LEU A 60 12.00 -1.19 -36.11
C LEU A 60 11.48 -2.53 -36.66
N LEU A 61 10.94 -3.39 -35.82
CA LEU A 61 10.39 -4.69 -36.26
C LEU A 61 9.27 -4.51 -37.28
N ARG A 62 8.36 -3.56 -37.05
CA ARG A 62 7.29 -3.23 -38.00
C ARG A 62 7.82 -2.69 -39.33
N ARG A 63 8.94 -1.96 -39.31
CA ARG A 63 9.56 -1.40 -40.51
C ARG A 63 10.30 -2.44 -41.36
N PHE A 64 10.85 -3.48 -40.75
CA PHE A 64 11.60 -4.53 -41.46
C PHE A 64 10.76 -5.78 -41.80
N ALA A 65 9.57 -5.91 -41.22
CA ALA A 65 8.62 -6.98 -41.52
C ALA A 65 7.59 -6.65 -42.62
N LEU A 66 7.59 -5.41 -43.12
CA LEU A 66 6.85 -4.92 -44.30
C LEU A 66 7.84 -4.65 -45.43
#